data_AF-A0A3D3TBP0-F1
#
_entry.id   AF-A0A3D3TBP0-F1
#
_cell.length_a   1.000
_cell.length_b   1.000
_cell.length_c   1.000
_cell.angle_alpha   90.00
_cell.angle_beta   90.00
_cell.angle_gamma   90.00
#
_symmetry.space_group_name_H-M   'P 1'
#
loop_
_entity.id
_entity.type
_entity.pdbx_description
1 polymer ?
#
loop_
_entity_poly.entity_id
_entity_poly.type
_entity_poly.pdbx_seq_one_letter_code
_entity_poly.pdbx_strand_id
1 'polypeptide(L)'
;MLSLLAENYLKKQIRDSKWYTEEDATVEYFIIQDIENTNLLLELQLQYSGYRLAIKGRENDAFFLNIISSNDIHNKKSLKYKQVDKCILFRVEGFGTAQFGFYITHTGEIVIYGYETQEKIVPIAKSVEKLIEKQAMADELARRNIVSTRFYTIENEKDMRRTLSAFYPKIDTCSDRYSSWYGSANCFFELSPMFDGNDFCLGIYTNDQNKSDELFKALNKQSIKNK
;
A
#
# COMPACT_ATOMS: atom_id res chain seq x y z
N MET A 1 -5.57 -5.08 13.23
CA MET A 1 -5.69 -6.55 13.16
C MET A 1 -5.82 -6.96 11.69
N LEU A 2 -5.01 -7.93 11.27
CA LEU A 2 -5.01 -8.46 9.91
C LEU A 2 -6.11 -9.52 9.75
N SER A 3 -6.60 -9.70 8.53
CA SER A 3 -7.45 -10.81 8.13
C SER A 3 -6.64 -12.10 8.07
N LEU A 4 -7.33 -13.25 8.16
CA LEU A 4 -6.68 -14.56 8.01
C LEU A 4 -5.93 -14.69 6.68
N LEU A 5 -6.44 -14.06 5.61
CA LEU A 5 -5.76 -14.02 4.31
C LEU A 5 -4.41 -13.29 4.43
N ALA A 6 -4.42 -12.10 5.02
CA ALA A 6 -3.23 -11.29 5.21
C ALA A 6 -2.22 -11.91 6.18
N GLU A 7 -2.66 -12.56 7.26
CA GLU A 7 -1.78 -13.30 8.16
C GLU A 7 -1.09 -14.48 7.44
N ASN A 8 -1.85 -15.26 6.67
CA ASN A 8 -1.32 -16.37 5.89
C ASN A 8 -0.39 -15.90 4.77
N TYR A 9 -0.66 -14.74 4.20
CA TYR A 9 0.23 -14.08 3.24
C TYR A 9 1.55 -13.67 3.90
N LEU A 10 1.49 -12.97 5.05
CA LEU A 10 2.65 -12.45 5.76
C LEU A 10 3.58 -13.56 6.25
N LYS A 11 3.04 -14.69 6.73
CA LYS A 11 3.80 -15.89 7.13
C LYS A 11 4.66 -16.49 6.00
N LYS A 12 4.32 -16.23 4.73
CA LYS A 12 5.07 -16.69 3.55
C LYS A 12 6.12 -15.68 3.09
N GLN A 13 6.09 -14.45 3.60
CA GLN A 13 7.02 -13.41 3.21
C GLN A 13 8.36 -13.55 3.93
N ILE A 14 9.40 -13.06 3.27
CA ILE A 14 10.74 -12.97 3.87
C ILE A 14 10.78 -11.74 4.78
N ARG A 15 11.34 -11.90 5.99
CA ARG A 15 11.64 -10.80 6.90
C ARG A 15 13.15 -10.70 7.08
N ASP A 16 13.76 -9.61 6.62
CA ASP A 16 15.20 -9.39 6.67
C ASP A 16 15.64 -8.89 8.06
N SER A 17 16.52 -9.65 8.71
CA SER A 17 17.06 -9.37 10.06
C SER A 17 17.95 -8.12 10.12
N LYS A 18 18.31 -7.52 8.99
CA LYS A 18 18.95 -6.19 8.96
C LYS A 18 18.01 -5.06 9.37
N TRP A 19 16.71 -5.32 9.45
CA TRP A 19 15.67 -4.30 9.64
C TRP A 19 14.80 -4.53 10.87
N TYR A 20 15.13 -5.51 11.69
CA TYR A 20 14.54 -5.70 13.02
C TYR A 20 15.61 -6.19 14.00
N THR A 21 15.38 -5.96 15.28
CA THR A 21 16.24 -6.44 16.37
C THR A 21 15.36 -6.78 17.57
N GLU A 22 15.98 -7.13 18.70
CA GLU A 22 15.27 -7.42 19.95
C GLU A 22 14.39 -6.24 20.39
N GLU A 23 13.28 -6.56 21.04
CA GLU A 23 12.29 -5.57 21.47
C GLU A 23 12.89 -4.54 22.41
N ASP A 24 13.61 -4.97 23.45
CA ASP A 24 14.24 -4.09 24.44
C ASP A 24 15.19 -3.07 23.81
N ALA A 25 16.03 -3.51 22.87
CA ALA A 25 16.96 -2.62 22.17
C ALA A 25 16.24 -1.59 21.29
N THR A 26 15.13 -2.00 20.67
CA THR A 26 14.31 -1.11 19.86
C THR A 26 13.59 -0.09 20.75
N VAL A 27 12.99 -0.52 21.86
CA VAL A 27 12.32 0.36 22.82
C VAL A 27 13.30 1.38 23.41
N GLU A 28 14.47 0.94 23.87
CA GLU A 28 15.52 1.83 24.37
C GLU A 28 15.92 2.87 23.31
N TYR A 29 16.11 2.45 22.06
CA TYR A 29 16.43 3.35 20.97
C TYR A 29 15.39 4.45 20.80
N PHE A 30 14.10 4.11 20.78
CA PHE A 30 13.01 5.08 20.63
C PHE A 30 12.90 6.05 21.81
N ILE A 31 13.13 5.58 23.05
CA ILE A 31 13.20 6.45 24.24
C ILE A 31 14.32 7.48 24.09
N ILE A 32 15.49 7.06 23.61
CA ILE A 32 16.65 7.94 23.41
C ILE A 32 16.39 9.00 22.32
N GLN A 33 15.59 8.66 21.30
CA GLN A 33 15.28 9.63 20.24
C GLN A 33 14.44 10.81 20.73
N ASP A 34 13.61 10.60 21.77
CA ASP A 34 12.75 11.63 22.38
C ASP A 34 11.93 12.44 21.36
N ILE A 35 11.34 11.72 20.38
CA ILE A 35 10.49 12.33 19.35
C ILE A 35 9.02 12.11 19.73
N GLU A 36 8.22 13.17 19.69
CA GLU A 36 6.79 13.06 19.92
C GLU A 36 6.11 12.14 18.90
N ASN A 37 5.07 11.42 19.33
CA ASN A 37 4.22 10.58 18.47
C ASN A 37 4.94 9.39 17.80
N THR A 38 6.01 8.85 18.40
CA THR A 38 6.70 7.68 17.85
C THR A 38 6.18 6.33 18.33
N ASN A 39 5.23 6.28 19.27
CA ASN A 39 4.71 4.99 19.79
C ASN A 39 4.18 4.09 18.68
N LEU A 40 3.42 4.66 17.74
CA LEU A 40 2.93 3.91 16.59
C LEU A 40 4.08 3.46 15.68
N LEU A 41 5.09 4.31 15.46
CA LEU A 41 6.26 3.93 14.66
C LEU A 41 7.05 2.79 15.31
N LEU A 42 7.18 2.78 16.64
CA LEU A 42 7.77 1.69 17.41
C LEU A 42 6.98 0.39 17.22
N GLU A 43 5.65 0.44 17.35
CA GLU A 43 4.79 -0.73 17.09
C GLU A 43 4.99 -1.28 15.67
N LEU A 44 5.01 -0.39 14.68
CA LEU A 44 5.24 -0.77 13.28
C LEU A 44 6.65 -1.32 13.05
N GLN A 45 7.67 -0.75 13.70
CA GLN A 45 9.05 -1.24 13.65
C GLN A 45 9.13 -2.68 14.20
N LEU A 46 8.56 -2.93 15.37
CA LEU A 46 8.58 -4.23 16.03
C LEU A 46 7.78 -5.28 15.25
N GLN A 47 6.60 -4.91 14.75
CA GLN A 47 5.69 -5.87 14.11
C GLN A 47 6.06 -6.15 12.66
N TYR A 48 6.42 -5.10 11.89
CA TYR A 48 6.42 -5.19 10.43
C TYR A 48 7.74 -4.81 9.76
N SER A 49 8.69 -4.21 10.47
CA SER A 49 9.95 -3.82 9.82
C SER A 49 10.73 -5.05 9.32
N GLY A 50 11.28 -4.93 8.11
CA GLY A 50 12.05 -5.96 7.41
C GLY A 50 11.24 -6.88 6.49
N TYR A 51 9.90 -6.80 6.49
CA TYR A 51 9.13 -7.63 5.57
C TYR A 51 9.27 -7.16 4.12
N ARG A 52 9.55 -8.13 3.25
CA ARG A 52 9.46 -7.99 1.80
C ARG A 52 8.12 -8.53 1.32
N LEU A 53 7.17 -7.63 1.04
CA LEU A 53 5.82 -7.96 0.57
C LEU A 53 5.83 -8.21 -0.94
N ALA A 54 6.09 -9.46 -1.34
CA ALA A 54 6.12 -9.87 -2.74
C ALA A 54 4.78 -10.47 -3.19
N ILE A 55 4.46 -10.33 -4.46
CA ILE A 55 3.34 -11.00 -5.13
C ILE A 55 3.92 -12.11 -6.01
N LYS A 56 3.28 -13.29 -6.01
CA LYS A 56 3.69 -14.42 -6.87
C LYS A 56 3.80 -14.01 -8.34
N GLY A 57 4.94 -14.32 -8.97
CA GLY A 57 5.24 -14.00 -10.36
C GLY A 57 5.58 -12.52 -10.61
N ARG A 58 5.64 -11.70 -9.55
CA ARG A 58 6.00 -10.27 -9.56
C ARG A 58 6.96 -9.96 -8.42
N GLU A 59 7.87 -10.87 -8.15
CA GLU A 59 8.79 -10.77 -7.01
C GLU A 59 9.68 -9.51 -7.10
N ASN A 60 10.01 -9.05 -8.31
CA ASN A 60 10.81 -7.85 -8.51
C ASN A 60 10.06 -6.55 -8.17
N ASP A 61 8.72 -6.60 -8.06
CA ASP A 61 7.86 -5.47 -7.70
C ASP A 61 7.46 -5.49 -6.21
N ALA A 62 8.26 -6.14 -5.36
CA ALA A 62 7.95 -6.24 -3.94
C ALA A 62 8.00 -4.88 -3.23
N PHE A 63 7.10 -4.68 -2.26
CA PHE A 63 7.16 -3.55 -1.34
C PHE A 63 8.00 -3.94 -0.11
N PHE A 64 9.01 -3.16 0.21
CA PHE A 64 9.91 -3.36 1.34
C PHE A 64 9.49 -2.48 2.52
N LEU A 65 9.05 -3.10 3.60
CA LEU A 65 8.75 -2.43 4.87
C LEU A 65 10.03 -2.24 5.69
N ASN A 66 11.03 -1.60 5.10
CA ASN A 66 12.32 -1.36 5.75
C ASN A 66 12.28 0.04 6.38
N ILE A 67 11.99 0.11 7.69
CA ILE A 67 11.75 1.37 8.41
C ILE A 67 13.06 1.88 9.04
N ILE A 68 13.58 1.18 10.05
CA ILE A 68 14.86 1.50 10.70
C ILE A 68 15.74 0.24 10.70
N SER A 69 17.00 0.39 10.29
CA SER A 69 17.93 -0.73 10.27
C SER A 69 18.36 -1.12 11.70
N SER A 70 18.59 -2.41 11.94
CA SER A 70 19.10 -2.90 13.22
C SER A 70 20.45 -2.27 13.57
N ASN A 71 21.27 -1.99 12.56
CA ASN A 71 22.53 -1.27 12.74
C ASN A 71 22.32 0.17 13.21
N ASP A 72 21.31 0.89 12.74
CA ASP A 72 21.03 2.26 13.21
C ASP A 72 20.50 2.26 14.64
N ILE A 73 19.68 1.26 14.99
CA ILE A 73 19.18 1.03 16.36
C ILE A 73 20.35 0.78 17.32
N HIS A 74 21.21 -0.20 17.03
CA HIS A 74 22.34 -0.56 17.91
C HIS A 74 23.36 0.56 18.07
N ASN A 75 23.62 1.33 17.01
CA ASN A 75 24.54 2.47 17.06
C ASN A 75 23.88 3.76 17.55
N LYS A 76 22.62 3.71 18.01
CA LYS A 76 21.86 4.85 18.53
C LYS A 76 21.88 6.06 17.57
N LYS A 77 21.84 5.81 16.26
CA LYS A 77 21.88 6.88 15.26
C LYS A 77 20.61 7.70 15.33
N SER A 78 20.73 9.02 15.18
CA SER A 78 19.58 9.92 15.16
C SER A 78 18.55 9.51 14.11
N LEU A 79 17.29 9.39 14.54
CA LEU A 79 16.18 9.04 13.68
C LEU A 79 15.93 10.16 12.68
N LYS A 80 15.94 9.83 11.40
CA LYS A 80 15.70 10.78 10.32
C LYS A 80 14.21 10.82 9.99
N TYR A 81 13.64 12.01 10.02
CA TYR A 81 12.27 12.27 9.59
C TYR A 81 12.19 13.60 8.83
N LYS A 82 11.08 13.80 8.13
CA LYS A 82 10.71 15.09 7.53
C LYS A 82 9.47 15.62 8.22
N GLN A 83 9.40 16.92 8.43
CA GLN A 83 8.17 17.60 8.82
C GLN A 83 7.63 18.37 7.62
N VAL A 84 6.38 18.09 7.25
CA VAL A 84 5.66 18.76 6.18
C VAL A 84 4.34 19.24 6.77
N ASP A 85 4.19 20.56 6.89
CA ASP A 85 3.13 21.20 7.68
C ASP A 85 3.05 20.63 9.11
N LYS A 86 1.94 19.96 9.44
CA LYS A 86 1.67 19.32 10.73
C LYS A 86 1.93 17.80 10.71
N CYS A 87 2.49 17.28 9.63
CA CYS A 87 2.72 15.84 9.45
C CYS A 87 4.21 15.49 9.56
N ILE A 88 4.53 14.55 10.44
CA ILE A 88 5.85 13.93 10.50
C ILE A 88 5.86 12.70 9.59
N LEU A 89 6.89 12.60 8.75
CA LEU A 89 7.11 11.56 7.76
C LEU A 89 8.40 10.80 8.07
N PHE A 90 8.27 9.49 8.30
CA PHE A 90 9.38 8.56 8.47
C PHE A 90 9.58 7.79 7.18
N ARG A 91 10.79 7.81 6.62
CA ARG A 91 11.06 7.14 5.35
C ARG A 91 10.93 5.63 5.51
N VAL A 92 10.33 4.98 4.51
CA VAL A 92 10.35 3.53 4.32
C VAL A 92 10.87 3.25 2.91
N GLU A 93 11.55 2.11 2.71
CA GLU A 93 12.13 1.80 1.39
C GLU A 93 11.07 1.74 0.28
N GLY A 94 9.93 1.07 0.53
CA GLY A 94 8.82 1.01 -0.43
C GLY A 94 9.09 0.08 -1.60
N PHE A 95 8.66 0.43 -2.81
CA PHE A 95 8.91 -0.42 -4.00
C PHE A 95 10.34 -0.22 -4.52
N GLY A 96 11.13 -1.30 -4.58
CA GLY A 96 12.54 -1.22 -5.02
C GLY A 96 12.73 -0.76 -6.47
N THR A 97 11.71 -0.89 -7.31
CA THR A 97 11.70 -0.46 -8.72
C THR A 97 11.09 0.93 -8.94
N ALA A 98 10.49 1.52 -7.89
CA ALA A 98 9.81 2.80 -8.00
C ALA A 98 10.79 3.97 -7.85
N GLN A 99 10.53 5.04 -8.60
CA GLN A 99 11.26 6.30 -8.49
C GLN A 99 10.72 7.20 -7.36
N PHE A 100 9.80 6.69 -6.54
CA PHE A 100 9.07 7.47 -5.54
C PHE A 100 9.67 7.31 -4.14
N GLY A 101 9.64 8.39 -3.35
CA GLY A 101 9.91 8.33 -1.91
C GLY A 101 8.68 7.88 -1.13
N PHE A 102 8.76 6.73 -0.46
CA PHE A 102 7.69 6.23 0.41
C PHE A 102 7.93 6.60 1.87
N TYR A 103 6.85 6.91 2.58
CA TYR A 103 6.91 7.31 3.98
C TYR A 103 5.75 6.71 4.77
N ILE A 104 5.98 6.57 6.08
CA ILE A 104 4.97 6.31 7.10
C ILE A 104 4.77 7.62 7.85
N THR A 105 3.52 8.08 7.94
CA THR A 105 3.16 9.26 8.74
C THR A 105 3.17 8.91 10.23
N HIS A 106 3.25 9.92 11.11
CA HIS A 106 3.04 9.71 12.56
C HIS A 106 1.68 9.08 12.93
N THR A 107 0.68 9.13 12.03
CA THR A 107 -0.61 8.46 12.17
C THR A 107 -0.66 7.06 11.54
N GLY A 108 0.47 6.56 11.02
CA GLY A 108 0.62 5.20 10.49
C GLY A 108 0.24 5.03 9.02
N GLU A 109 -0.19 6.09 8.34
CA GLU A 109 -0.55 6.05 6.92
C GLU A 109 0.68 5.89 6.03
N ILE A 110 0.55 5.12 4.95
CA ILE A 110 1.57 5.01 3.91
C ILE A 110 1.30 6.07 2.86
N VAL A 111 2.32 6.88 2.59
CA VAL A 111 2.23 8.01 1.65
C VAL A 111 3.44 8.04 0.72
N ILE A 112 3.27 8.74 -0.40
CA ILE A 112 4.35 9.16 -1.28
C ILE A 112 4.56 10.67 -1.08
N TYR A 113 5.82 11.09 -1.04
CA TYR A 113 6.18 12.50 -0.97
C TYR A 113 7.52 12.75 -1.68
N GLY A 114 7.58 13.71 -2.57
CA GLY A 114 8.82 14.07 -3.26
C GLY A 114 8.61 15.04 -4.41
N TYR A 115 9.61 15.10 -5.28
CA TYR A 115 9.56 15.93 -6.48
C TYR A 115 8.43 15.49 -7.42
N GLU A 116 8.22 14.17 -7.51
CA GLU A 116 7.23 13.55 -8.38
C GLU A 116 5.79 13.91 -7.99
N THR A 117 5.55 14.22 -6.71
CA THR A 117 4.24 14.65 -6.20
C THR A 117 4.12 16.16 -6.07
N GLN A 118 5.07 16.93 -6.62
CA GLN A 118 5.16 18.38 -6.43
C GLN A 118 5.13 18.78 -4.95
N GLU A 119 5.83 18.00 -4.11
CA GLU A 119 5.87 18.17 -2.65
C GLU A 119 4.49 18.09 -1.96
N LYS A 120 3.52 17.41 -2.58
CA LYS A 120 2.25 17.07 -1.94
C LYS A 120 2.35 15.68 -1.31
N ILE A 121 1.68 15.50 -0.17
CA ILE A 121 1.53 14.18 0.45
C ILE A 121 0.43 13.42 -0.30
N VAL A 122 0.80 12.29 -0.91
CA VAL A 122 -0.13 11.43 -1.65
C VAL A 122 -0.38 10.16 -0.84
N PRO A 123 -1.57 9.99 -0.24
CA PRO A 123 -1.85 8.81 0.56
C PRO A 123 -2.13 7.57 -0.29
N ILE A 124 -1.52 6.44 0.09
CA ILE A 124 -1.61 5.15 -0.62
C ILE A 124 -2.38 4.12 0.20
N ALA A 125 -2.17 4.10 1.52
CA ALA A 125 -2.90 3.23 2.43
C ALA A 125 -3.09 3.90 3.78
N LYS A 126 -4.25 3.68 4.41
CA LYS A 126 -4.54 4.27 5.73
C LYS A 126 -3.70 3.69 6.88
N SER A 127 -3.06 2.54 6.66
CA SER A 127 -2.15 1.91 7.62
C SER A 127 -1.24 0.89 6.94
N VAL A 128 -0.18 0.46 7.61
CA VAL A 128 0.68 -0.68 7.18
C VAL A 128 -0.15 -1.95 7.02
N GLU A 129 -1.07 -2.23 7.93
CA GLU A 129 -1.94 -3.40 7.85
C GLU A 129 -2.77 -3.37 6.57
N LYS A 130 -3.34 -2.22 6.21
CA LYS A 130 -4.12 -2.11 4.97
C LYS A 130 -3.27 -2.25 3.72
N LEU A 131 -2.01 -1.83 3.76
CA LEU A 131 -1.07 -2.16 2.68
C LEU A 131 -0.87 -3.68 2.59
N ILE A 132 -0.64 -4.37 3.72
CA ILE A 132 -0.48 -5.83 3.76
C ILE A 132 -1.74 -6.54 3.23
N GLU A 133 -2.94 -6.09 3.60
CA GLU A 133 -4.21 -6.63 3.09
C GLU A 133 -4.32 -6.51 1.56
N LYS A 134 -3.94 -5.35 1.00
CA LYS A 134 -3.92 -5.13 -0.46
C LYS A 134 -2.93 -6.07 -1.15
N GLN A 135 -1.72 -6.22 -0.59
CA GLN A 135 -0.71 -7.12 -1.13
C GLN A 135 -1.13 -8.59 -1.03
N ALA A 136 -1.78 -8.98 0.07
CA ALA A 136 -2.31 -10.33 0.26
C ALA A 136 -3.42 -10.66 -0.74
N MET A 137 -4.33 -9.71 -1.01
CA MET A 137 -5.35 -9.86 -2.04
C MET A 137 -4.72 -10.02 -3.43
N ALA A 138 -3.74 -9.17 -3.77
CA ALA A 138 -3.06 -9.25 -5.06
C ALA A 138 -2.28 -10.57 -5.24
N ASP A 139 -1.63 -11.09 -4.18
CA ASP A 139 -0.97 -12.40 -4.20
C ASP A 139 -1.96 -13.55 -4.37
N GLU A 140 -3.10 -13.50 -3.69
CA GLU A 140 -4.16 -14.51 -3.83
C GLU A 140 -4.71 -14.54 -5.26
N LEU A 141 -4.96 -13.38 -5.86
CA LEU A 141 -5.39 -13.30 -7.26
C LEU A 141 -4.31 -13.85 -8.21
N ALA A 142 -3.04 -13.46 -8.02
CA ALA A 142 -1.94 -13.94 -8.84
C ALA A 142 -1.78 -15.47 -8.76
N ARG A 143 -1.96 -16.07 -7.58
CA ARG A 143 -1.96 -17.54 -7.39
C ARG A 143 -3.04 -18.25 -8.19
N ARG A 144 -4.15 -17.56 -8.45
CA ARG A 144 -5.29 -18.04 -9.26
C ARG A 144 -5.15 -17.69 -10.74
N ASN A 145 -4.00 -17.19 -11.17
CA ASN A 145 -3.74 -16.67 -12.52
C ASN A 145 -4.69 -15.52 -12.91
N ILE A 146 -5.15 -14.75 -11.92
CA ILE A 146 -5.91 -13.52 -12.10
C ILE A 146 -4.93 -12.38 -11.86
N VAL A 147 -4.54 -11.69 -12.92
CA VAL A 147 -3.53 -10.63 -12.85
C VAL A 147 -4.08 -9.32 -13.36
N SER A 148 -3.59 -8.20 -12.82
CA SER A 148 -3.84 -6.91 -13.45
C SER A 148 -3.10 -6.88 -14.76
N THR A 149 -3.82 -6.56 -15.82
CA THR A 149 -3.24 -6.44 -17.16
C THR A 149 -2.89 -4.99 -17.48
N ARG A 150 -3.67 -4.04 -16.93
CA ARG A 150 -3.56 -2.60 -17.18
C ARG A 150 -4.18 -1.80 -16.04
N PHE A 151 -3.65 -0.59 -15.87
CA PHE A 151 -4.24 0.47 -15.07
C PHE A 151 -4.80 1.54 -16.01
N TYR A 152 -6.02 2.00 -15.73
CA TYR A 152 -6.69 3.03 -16.52
C TYR A 152 -6.88 4.28 -15.68
N THR A 153 -6.46 5.43 -16.18
CA THR A 153 -6.80 6.72 -15.57
C THR A 153 -8.32 6.93 -15.63
N ILE A 154 -8.90 7.44 -14.55
CA ILE A 154 -10.34 7.73 -14.48
C ILE A 154 -10.56 9.24 -14.38
N GLU A 155 -11.53 9.76 -15.13
CA GLU A 155 -11.86 11.19 -15.12
C GLU A 155 -12.71 11.58 -13.90
N ASN A 156 -13.54 10.65 -13.40
CA ASN A 156 -14.44 10.89 -12.28
C ASN A 156 -14.49 9.67 -11.35
N GLU A 157 -13.69 9.76 -10.28
CA GLU A 157 -13.59 8.76 -9.23
C GLU A 157 -14.95 8.43 -8.58
N LYS A 158 -15.74 9.45 -8.27
CA LYS A 158 -17.03 9.28 -7.56
C LYS A 158 -18.02 8.48 -8.40
N ASP A 159 -18.13 8.79 -9.68
CA ASP A 159 -18.99 8.05 -10.62
C ASP A 159 -18.48 6.64 -10.83
N MET A 160 -17.16 6.43 -10.93
CA MET A 160 -16.60 5.09 -11.04
C MET A 160 -16.88 4.24 -9.79
N ARG A 161 -16.72 4.79 -8.58
CA ARG A 161 -17.09 4.11 -7.32
C ARG A 161 -18.57 3.72 -7.30
N ARG A 162 -19.46 4.64 -7.73
CA ARG A 162 -20.91 4.38 -7.82
C ARG A 162 -21.21 3.25 -8.80
N THR A 163 -20.61 3.27 -10.00
CA THR A 163 -20.77 2.20 -10.98
C THR A 163 -20.27 0.86 -10.43
N LEU A 164 -19.04 0.81 -9.91
CA LEU A 164 -18.47 -0.44 -9.39
C LEU A 164 -19.30 -1.01 -8.24
N SER A 165 -19.72 -0.18 -7.29
CA SER A 165 -20.55 -0.63 -6.16
C SER A 165 -21.95 -1.11 -6.55
N ALA A 166 -22.49 -0.64 -7.68
CA ALA A 166 -23.79 -1.11 -8.18
C ALA A 166 -23.71 -2.52 -8.79
N PHE A 167 -22.57 -2.91 -9.35
CA PHE A 167 -22.42 -4.17 -10.08
C PHE A 167 -21.56 -5.22 -9.37
N TYR A 168 -20.67 -4.79 -8.48
CA TYR A 168 -19.67 -5.66 -7.85
C TYR A 168 -19.66 -5.46 -6.34
N PRO A 169 -19.70 -6.57 -5.56
CA PRO A 169 -19.51 -6.49 -4.12
C PRO A 169 -18.17 -5.85 -3.78
N LYS A 170 -18.17 -4.98 -2.77
CA LYS A 170 -16.95 -4.40 -2.21
C LYS A 170 -16.24 -5.43 -1.32
N ILE A 171 -14.92 -5.44 -1.37
CA ILE A 171 -14.05 -6.30 -0.56
C ILE A 171 -13.45 -5.44 0.56
N ASP A 172 -14.12 -5.40 1.71
CA ASP A 172 -13.78 -4.45 2.78
C ASP A 172 -12.45 -4.75 3.49
N THR A 173 -11.97 -6.00 3.46
CA THR A 173 -10.71 -6.41 4.10
C THR A 173 -9.51 -5.68 3.52
N CYS A 174 -9.41 -5.54 2.20
CA CYS A 174 -8.34 -4.80 1.52
C CYS A 174 -8.73 -3.37 1.10
N SER A 175 -9.99 -2.97 1.26
CA SER A 175 -10.42 -1.59 1.02
C SER A 175 -10.13 -0.65 2.19
N ASP A 176 -9.85 0.61 1.89
CA ASP A 176 -9.80 1.73 2.82
C ASP A 176 -10.36 3.02 2.20
N ARG A 177 -10.07 4.18 2.80
CA ARG A 177 -10.55 5.49 2.33
C ARG A 177 -9.83 6.00 1.07
N TYR A 178 -8.70 5.41 0.70
CA TYR A 178 -7.88 5.81 -0.44
C TYR A 178 -8.05 4.85 -1.60
N SER A 179 -7.91 3.55 -1.35
CA SER A 179 -8.10 2.50 -2.35
C SER A 179 -9.27 1.59 -1.99
N SER A 180 -10.07 1.23 -2.98
CA SER A 180 -11.21 0.32 -2.80
C SER A 180 -11.19 -0.81 -3.80
N TRP A 181 -11.50 -1.99 -3.29
CA TRP A 181 -11.51 -3.23 -4.04
C TRP A 181 -12.94 -3.71 -4.22
N TYR A 182 -13.25 -4.13 -5.44
CA TYR A 182 -14.54 -4.68 -5.82
C TYR A 182 -14.32 -5.95 -6.65
N GLY A 183 -15.23 -6.91 -6.60
CA GLY A 183 -15.15 -8.03 -7.52
C GLY A 183 -15.87 -9.28 -7.06
N SER A 184 -15.93 -10.25 -7.96
CA SER A 184 -16.42 -11.59 -7.68
C SER A 184 -15.82 -12.59 -8.66
N ALA A 185 -15.66 -13.83 -8.19
CA ALA A 185 -15.16 -14.97 -8.95
C ALA A 185 -13.85 -14.69 -9.71
N ASN A 186 -13.92 -14.21 -10.95
CA ASN A 186 -12.79 -14.08 -11.87
C ASN A 186 -12.53 -12.65 -12.37
N CYS A 187 -13.21 -11.65 -11.79
CA CYS A 187 -13.04 -10.25 -12.16
C CYS A 187 -13.01 -9.37 -10.92
N PHE A 188 -11.91 -8.65 -10.74
CA PHE A 188 -11.68 -7.77 -9.62
C PHE A 188 -11.18 -6.41 -10.10
N PHE A 189 -11.46 -5.40 -9.31
CA PHE A 189 -11.20 -4.00 -9.60
C PHE A 189 -10.54 -3.38 -8.39
N GLU A 190 -9.42 -2.71 -8.60
CA GLU A 190 -8.83 -1.81 -7.61
C GLU A 190 -8.99 -0.38 -8.11
N LEU A 191 -9.66 0.45 -7.33
CA LEU A 191 -9.69 1.89 -7.53
C LEU A 191 -8.75 2.56 -6.54
N SER A 192 -7.66 3.17 -7.00
CA SER A 192 -6.60 3.71 -6.13
C SER A 192 -6.05 5.04 -6.64
N PRO A 193 -5.42 5.85 -5.77
CA PRO A 193 -4.76 7.08 -6.20
C PRO A 193 -3.59 6.77 -7.13
N MET A 194 -3.38 7.62 -8.14
CA MET A 194 -2.13 7.62 -8.92
C MET A 194 -0.98 8.12 -8.04
N PHE A 195 0.22 7.58 -8.28
CA PHE A 195 1.40 7.90 -7.46
C PHE A 195 1.90 9.34 -7.61
N ASP A 196 1.52 10.04 -8.68
CA ASP A 196 1.77 11.47 -8.87
C ASP A 196 0.79 12.36 -8.09
N GLY A 197 -0.27 11.77 -7.52
CA GLY A 197 -1.24 12.44 -6.66
C GLY A 197 -2.30 13.27 -7.37
N ASN A 198 -2.32 13.31 -8.71
CA ASN A 198 -3.23 14.20 -9.43
C ASN A 198 -4.56 13.53 -9.78
N ASP A 199 -4.57 12.20 -9.90
CA ASP A 199 -5.71 11.44 -10.41
C ASP A 199 -5.90 10.12 -9.64
N PHE A 200 -6.94 9.38 -10.04
CA PHE A 200 -7.15 7.99 -9.63
C PHE A 200 -6.98 7.07 -10.84
N CYS A 201 -6.63 5.81 -10.56
CA CYS A 201 -6.64 4.76 -11.55
C CYS A 201 -7.52 3.59 -11.14
N LEU A 202 -7.99 2.88 -12.16
CA LEU A 202 -8.67 1.61 -12.05
C LEU A 202 -7.72 0.50 -12.54
N GLY A 203 -7.27 -0.36 -11.63
CA GLY A 203 -6.67 -1.64 -11.96
C GLY A 203 -7.77 -2.67 -12.23
N ILE A 204 -7.70 -3.38 -13.35
CA ILE A 204 -8.63 -4.47 -13.69
C ILE A 204 -7.87 -5.80 -13.66
N TYR A 205 -8.30 -6.70 -12.79
CA TYR A 205 -7.70 -8.01 -12.56
C TYR A 205 -8.64 -9.09 -13.11
N THR A 206 -8.13 -9.85 -14.06
CA THR A 206 -8.88 -10.93 -14.71
C THR A 206 -7.94 -12.02 -15.21
N ASN A 207 -8.48 -13.20 -15.50
CA ASN A 207 -7.76 -14.29 -16.17
C ASN A 207 -7.82 -14.17 -17.71
N ASP A 208 -8.56 -13.20 -18.26
CA ASP A 208 -8.71 -12.99 -19.70
C ASP A 208 -8.27 -11.57 -20.08
N GLN A 209 -7.06 -11.45 -20.62
CA GLN A 209 -6.46 -10.14 -20.88
C GLN A 209 -7.23 -9.30 -21.92
N ASN A 210 -7.93 -9.95 -22.85
CA ASN A 210 -8.70 -9.24 -23.87
C ASN A 210 -9.97 -8.59 -23.28
N LYS A 211 -10.48 -9.11 -22.16
CA LYS A 211 -11.67 -8.57 -21.50
C LYS A 211 -11.43 -7.27 -20.76
N SER A 212 -10.20 -6.95 -20.37
CA SER A 212 -9.92 -5.76 -19.56
C SER A 212 -10.31 -4.46 -20.28
N ASP A 213 -9.96 -4.30 -21.56
CA ASP A 213 -10.28 -3.11 -22.34
C ASP A 213 -11.81 -2.98 -22.58
N GLU A 214 -12.48 -4.11 -22.83
CA GLU A 214 -13.93 -4.15 -23.04
C GLU A 214 -14.69 -3.80 -21.77
N LEU A 215 -14.27 -4.36 -20.64
CA LEU A 215 -14.83 -4.06 -19.32
C LEU A 215 -14.63 -2.60 -18.97
N PHE A 216 -13.43 -2.05 -19.18
CA PHE A 216 -13.18 -0.63 -18.92
C PHE A 216 -14.10 0.26 -19.78
N LYS A 217 -14.21 0.00 -21.08
CA LYS A 217 -15.11 0.74 -21.98
C LYS A 217 -16.57 0.63 -21.55
N ALA A 218 -17.01 -0.54 -21.09
CA ALA A 218 -18.37 -0.74 -20.60
C ALA A 218 -18.65 0.06 -19.32
N LEU A 219 -17.74 -0.01 -18.34
CA LEU A 219 -17.83 0.74 -17.08
C LEU A 219 -17.83 2.25 -17.32
N ASN A 220 -16.96 2.73 -18.21
CA ASN A 220 -16.87 4.16 -18.51
C ASN A 220 -18.09 4.68 -19.30
N LYS A 221 -18.72 3.87 -20.14
CA LYS A 221 -20.00 4.25 -20.77
C LYS A 221 -21.15 4.33 -19.76
N GLN A 222 -21.11 3.52 -18.70
CA GLN A 222 -22.13 3.51 -17.67
C GLN A 222 -21.98 4.66 -16.67
N SER A 223 -20.74 5.06 -16.33
CA SER A 223 -20.47 6.23 -15.49
C SER A 223 -21.00 7.53 -16.10
N ILE A 224 -20.96 7.67 -17.43
CA ILE A 224 -21.46 8.86 -18.15
C ILE A 224 -22.99 8.95 -18.19
N LYS A 225 -23.71 7.82 -18.12
CA LYS A 225 -25.18 7.79 -18.32
C LYS A 225 -26.03 8.15 -17.08
N ASN A 226 -25.44 8.21 -15.89
CA ASN A 226 -26.17 8.46 -14.64
C ASN A 226 -26.08 9.94 -14.17
N LYS A 227 -26.27 10.88 -15.11
CA LYS A 227 -26.41 12.32 -14.85
C LYS A 227 -27.87 12.71 -14.70
#